data_AF-A0A0N8GEW0-F1
#
_entry.id   AF-A0A0N8GEW0-F1
#
_cell.length_a   1.000
_cell.length_b   1.000
_cell.length_c   1.000
_cell.angle_alpha   90.00
_cell.angle_beta   90.00
_cell.angle_gamma   90.00
#
_symmetry.space_group_name_H-M   'P 1'
#
loop_
_entity.id
_entity.type
_entity.pdbx_description
1 polymer ?
#
loop_
_entity_poly.entity_id
_entity_poly.type
_entity_poly.pdbx_seq_one_letter_code
_entity_poly.pdbx_strand_id
1 'polypeptide(L)'
;MPDTTVTILVCANCRRADEPGEPRDERSGARLARALAAAAEGAPGVTVLPVECLSVCKRPVTIGFAAPGKWTYVYGDFAETTDAAAGRILAAAEQYRAAPDGLIPWKERPDALKKGVVARIPPIPAVPEAAE
;
A
#
# COMPACT_ATOMS: atom_id res chain seq x y z
N MET A 1 7.74 -14.24 16.51
CA MET A 1 8.03 -12.93 15.90
C MET A 1 6.92 -12.00 16.35
N PRO A 2 7.17 -10.79 16.88
CA PRO A 2 6.08 -9.95 17.34
C PRO A 2 5.13 -9.73 16.15
N ASP A 3 3.83 -9.71 16.44
CA ASP A 3 2.73 -9.48 15.50
C ASP A 3 2.94 -8.15 14.77
N THR A 4 3.74 -8.19 13.72
CA THR A 4 4.14 -6.98 13.02
C THR A 4 2.96 -6.57 12.18
N THR A 5 2.30 -5.48 12.57
CA THR A 5 1.23 -4.90 11.78
C THR A 5 1.81 -4.31 10.51
N VAL A 6 1.24 -4.66 9.36
CA VAL A 6 1.53 -4.02 8.08
C VAL A 6 0.59 -2.84 7.89
N THR A 7 1.12 -1.71 7.43
CA THR A 7 0.33 -0.55 7.03
C THR A 7 0.28 -0.47 5.51
N ILE A 8 -0.94 -0.44 4.98
CA ILE A 8 -1.22 -0.13 3.58
C ILE A 8 -1.46 1.38 3.49
N LEU A 9 -0.48 2.10 2.94
CA LEU A 9 -0.58 3.52 2.66
C LEU A 9 -1.36 3.69 1.35
N VAL A 10 -2.51 4.37 1.35
CA VAL A 10 -3.32 4.57 0.14
C VAL A 10 -3.36 6.05 -0.20
N CYS A 11 -2.90 6.43 -1.39
CA CYS A 11 -3.02 7.83 -1.83
C CYS A 11 -4.50 8.16 -2.08
N ALA A 12 -5.15 8.81 -1.09
CA ALA A 12 -6.57 9.12 -1.15
C ALA A 12 -6.91 10.16 -2.22
N ASN A 13 -5.92 10.95 -2.65
CA ASN A 13 -6.08 11.97 -3.68
C ASN A 13 -5.80 11.45 -5.11
N CYS A 14 -5.41 10.17 -5.26
CA CYS A 14 -5.16 9.58 -6.57
C CYS A 14 -6.40 9.66 -7.46
N ARG A 15 -6.18 10.14 -8.68
CA ARG A 15 -7.20 10.30 -9.72
C ARG A 15 -6.68 9.68 -11.01
N ARG A 16 -7.53 8.95 -11.70
CA ARG A 16 -7.23 8.42 -13.03
C ARG A 16 -7.48 9.47 -14.11
N ALA A 17 -6.97 9.21 -15.31
CA ALA A 17 -7.10 10.13 -16.43
C ALA A 17 -8.56 10.29 -16.90
N ASP A 18 -9.37 9.25 -16.72
CA ASP A 18 -10.80 9.18 -17.06
C ASP A 18 -11.73 9.75 -15.97
N GLU A 19 -11.18 10.34 -14.90
CA GLU A 19 -11.94 10.94 -13.80
C GLU A 19 -11.77 12.48 -13.69
N PRO A 20 -11.87 13.26 -14.78
CA PRO A 20 -11.70 14.70 -14.68
C PRO A 20 -12.81 15.34 -13.85
N GLY A 21 -12.43 16.17 -12.87
CA GLY A 21 -13.38 16.97 -12.10
C GLY A 21 -14.08 16.26 -10.94
N GLU A 22 -13.81 14.97 -10.68
CA GLU A 22 -14.46 14.29 -9.56
C GLU A 22 -14.08 14.88 -8.18
N PRO A 23 -15.07 14.98 -7.27
CA PRO A 23 -14.84 15.26 -5.85
C PRO A 23 -13.79 14.33 -5.25
N ARG A 24 -13.06 14.83 -4.25
CA ARG A 24 -11.88 14.14 -3.72
C ARG A 24 -12.22 12.75 -3.14
N ASP A 25 -13.36 12.64 -2.50
CA ASP A 25 -13.91 11.43 -1.88
C ASP A 25 -14.49 10.44 -2.90
N GLU A 26 -14.81 10.90 -4.10
CA GLU A 26 -15.31 10.04 -5.19
C GLU A 26 -14.19 9.47 -6.04
N ARG A 27 -13.00 10.09 -6.07
CA ARG A 27 -11.85 9.62 -6.86
C ARG A 27 -11.45 8.17 -6.57
N SER A 28 -10.84 7.54 -7.57
CA SER A 28 -10.28 6.20 -7.49
C SER A 28 -9.47 5.92 -6.21
N GLY A 29 -8.61 6.84 -5.77
CA GLY A 29 -7.82 6.69 -4.55
C GLY A 29 -8.68 6.55 -3.28
N ALA A 30 -9.67 7.42 -3.12
CA ALA A 30 -10.59 7.40 -1.99
C ALA A 30 -11.52 6.17 -2.02
N ARG A 31 -11.99 5.76 -3.21
CA ARG A 31 -12.77 4.51 -3.38
C ARG A 31 -11.96 3.29 -2.98
N LEU A 32 -10.71 3.19 -3.43
CA LEU A 32 -9.82 2.10 -3.05
C LEU A 32 -9.53 2.08 -1.55
N ALA A 33 -9.32 3.24 -0.93
CA ALA A 33 -9.10 3.34 0.51
C ALA A 33 -10.30 2.81 1.32
N ARG A 34 -11.53 3.14 0.90
CA ARG A 34 -12.76 2.62 1.54
C ARG A 34 -12.90 1.11 1.36
N ALA A 35 -12.71 0.60 0.14
CA ALA A 35 -12.80 -0.83 -0.14
C ALA A 35 -11.76 -1.62 0.66
N LEU A 36 -10.53 -1.10 0.78
CA LEU A 36 -9.49 -1.70 1.61
C LEU A 36 -9.83 -1.65 3.09
N ALA A 37 -10.34 -0.53 3.60
CA ALA A 37 -10.72 -0.39 5.00
C ALA A 37 -11.81 -1.40 5.38
N ALA A 38 -12.87 -1.53 4.57
CA ALA A 38 -13.93 -2.50 4.78
C ALA A 38 -13.40 -3.94 4.74
N ALA A 39 -12.55 -4.27 3.76
CA ALA A 39 -11.97 -5.60 3.64
C ALA A 39 -10.98 -5.93 4.78
N ALA A 40 -10.30 -4.91 5.35
CA ALA A 40 -9.34 -5.09 6.44
C ALA A 40 -9.99 -5.41 7.80
N GLU A 41 -11.30 -5.20 7.97
CA GLU A 41 -12.03 -5.59 9.20
C GLU A 41 -11.89 -7.09 9.51
N GLY A 42 -11.72 -7.93 8.48
CA GLY A 42 -11.48 -9.36 8.61
C GLY A 42 -10.01 -9.80 8.60
N ALA A 43 -9.05 -8.86 8.55
CA ALA A 43 -7.62 -9.13 8.36
C ALA A 43 -6.79 -8.61 9.55
N PRO A 44 -6.74 -9.35 10.68
CA PRO A 44 -5.97 -8.92 11.84
C PRO A 44 -4.48 -8.81 11.49
N GLY A 45 -3.87 -7.67 11.82
CA GLY A 45 -2.48 -7.38 11.49
C GLY A 45 -2.29 -6.55 10.23
N VAL A 46 -3.37 -6.16 9.53
CA VAL A 46 -3.34 -5.15 8.47
C VAL A 46 -4.02 -3.87 8.93
N THR A 47 -3.39 -2.74 8.67
CA THR A 47 -3.97 -1.41 8.88
C THR A 47 -3.99 -0.67 7.56
N VAL A 48 -5.12 -0.06 7.22
CA VAL A 48 -5.25 0.79 6.03
C VAL A 48 -5.15 2.24 6.46
N LEU A 49 -4.17 2.95 5.93
CA LEU A 49 -3.93 4.36 6.21
C LEU A 49 -4.08 5.18 4.92
N PRO A 50 -5.18 5.93 4.77
CA PRO A 50 -5.28 6.94 3.73
C PRO A 50 -4.22 8.02 3.96
N VAL A 51 -3.45 8.36 2.93
CA VAL A 51 -2.47 9.44 2.94
C VAL A 51 -2.81 10.50 1.90
N GLU A 52 -2.34 11.73 2.11
CA GLU A 52 -2.63 12.85 1.22
C GLU A 52 -2.10 12.64 -0.20
N CYS A 53 -0.84 12.23 -0.35
CA CYS A 53 -0.20 12.07 -1.66
C CYS A 53 1.02 11.15 -1.59
N LEU A 54 1.22 10.32 -2.63
CA LEU A 54 2.46 9.57 -2.86
C LEU A 54 3.27 10.09 -4.07
N SER A 55 2.79 11.17 -4.72
CA SER A 55 3.41 11.82 -5.88
C SER A 55 3.67 10.93 -7.10
N VAL A 56 2.96 9.80 -7.22
CA VAL A 56 3.05 8.89 -8.38
C VAL A 56 1.87 9.07 -9.33
N CYS A 57 1.47 10.32 -9.58
CA CYS A 57 0.27 10.64 -10.37
C CYS A 57 0.28 10.10 -11.81
N LYS A 58 1.46 9.78 -12.37
CA LYS A 58 1.60 9.17 -13.71
C LYS A 58 1.22 7.68 -13.73
N ARG A 59 1.09 7.04 -12.58
CA ARG A 59 0.78 5.61 -12.41
C ARG A 59 -0.36 5.40 -11.38
N PRO A 60 -1.55 5.97 -11.59
CA PRO A 60 -2.67 5.81 -10.66
C PRO A 60 -3.28 4.40 -10.78
N VAL A 61 -3.88 3.84 -9.73
CA VAL A 61 -3.88 4.29 -8.33
C VAL A 61 -2.59 3.87 -7.64
N THR A 62 -2.18 4.55 -6.57
CA THR A 62 -0.92 4.28 -5.87
C THR A 62 -1.16 3.85 -4.43
N ILE A 63 -0.47 2.79 -4.00
CA ILE A 63 -0.43 2.35 -2.61
C ILE A 63 1.02 2.13 -2.16
N GLY A 64 1.24 1.97 -0.87
CA GLY A 64 2.48 1.46 -0.33
C GLY A 64 2.26 0.44 0.78
N PHE A 65 3.25 -0.43 0.97
CA PHE A 65 3.31 -1.34 2.12
C PHE A 65 4.47 -0.92 2.99
N ALA A 66 4.20 -0.69 4.27
CA ALA A 66 5.19 -0.28 5.26
C ALA A 66 5.00 -1.08 6.55
N ALA A 67 6.10 -1.33 7.25
CA ALA A 67 6.10 -1.82 8.62
C ALA A 67 7.43 -1.44 9.27
N PRO A 68 7.48 -1.29 10.61
CA PRO A 68 8.73 -1.00 11.32
C PRO A 68 9.84 -2.00 10.97
N GLY A 69 11.04 -1.49 10.68
CA GLY A 69 12.20 -2.31 10.35
C GLY A 69 12.18 -3.01 8.98
N LYS A 70 11.13 -2.81 8.18
CA LYS A 70 10.98 -3.44 6.85
C LYS A 70 11.15 -2.44 5.71
N TRP A 71 11.51 -2.95 4.54
CA TRP A 71 11.55 -2.17 3.30
C TRP A 71 10.15 -1.69 2.92
N THR A 72 9.98 -0.38 2.74
CA THR A 72 8.71 0.16 2.26
C THR A 72 8.61 0.00 0.74
N TYR A 73 7.50 -0.56 0.27
CA TYR A 73 7.16 -0.59 -1.15
C TYR A 73 6.24 0.56 -1.50
N VAL A 74 6.44 1.14 -2.69
CA VAL A 74 5.46 1.99 -3.36
C VAL A 74 5.08 1.32 -4.68
N TYR A 75 3.79 1.12 -4.89
CA TYR A 75 3.22 0.50 -6.06
C TYR A 75 2.26 1.44 -6.78
N GLY A 76 2.27 1.43 -8.10
CA GLY A 76 1.31 2.14 -8.96
C GLY A 76 0.61 1.20 -9.94
N ASP A 77 -0.20 1.79 -10.83
CA ASP A 77 -0.96 1.11 -11.90
C ASP A 77 -2.01 0.11 -11.40
N PHE A 78 -2.64 0.36 -10.26
CA PHE A 78 -3.79 -0.45 -9.85
C PHE A 78 -5.00 -0.12 -10.73
N ALA A 79 -5.29 -1.04 -11.66
CA ALA A 79 -6.31 -0.93 -12.69
C ALA A 79 -7.76 -1.03 -12.17
N GLU A 80 -7.97 -1.53 -10.96
CA GLU A 80 -9.31 -1.71 -10.38
C GLU A 80 -9.35 -1.19 -8.94
N THR A 81 -10.45 -0.53 -8.56
CA THR A 81 -10.72 -0.06 -7.20
C THR A 81 -11.92 -0.78 -6.59
N THR A 82 -12.12 -2.04 -6.98
CA THR A 82 -13.23 -2.91 -6.56
C THR A 82 -12.85 -3.71 -5.31
N ASP A 83 -13.83 -4.31 -4.64
CA ASP A 83 -13.60 -5.17 -3.48
C ASP A 83 -12.71 -6.39 -3.82
N ALA A 84 -12.84 -6.93 -5.04
CA ALA A 84 -11.97 -8.00 -5.52
C ALA A 84 -10.50 -7.53 -5.71
N ALA A 85 -10.28 -6.26 -6.06
CA ALA A 85 -8.95 -5.67 -6.08
C ALA A 85 -8.42 -5.46 -4.65
N ALA A 86 -9.25 -4.99 -3.73
CA ALA A 86 -8.92 -4.83 -2.32
C ALA A 86 -8.48 -6.17 -1.69
N GLY A 87 -9.20 -7.27 -1.93
CA GLY A 87 -8.83 -8.60 -1.45
C GLY A 87 -7.47 -9.08 -1.95
N ARG A 88 -7.13 -8.82 -3.22
CA ARG A 88 -5.80 -9.13 -3.79
C ARG A 88 -4.69 -8.30 -3.15
N ILE A 89 -4.95 -7.03 -2.86
CA ILE A 89 -4.00 -6.15 -2.18
C ILE A 89 -3.78 -6.61 -0.73
N LEU A 90 -4.84 -7.01 -0.01
CA LEU A 90 -4.72 -7.55 1.35
C LEU A 90 -3.92 -8.85 1.38
N ALA A 91 -4.19 -9.78 0.46
CA ALA A 91 -3.40 -11.01 0.35
C ALA A 91 -1.91 -10.71 0.14
N ALA A 92 -1.59 -9.67 -0.65
CA ALA A 92 -0.21 -9.26 -0.84
C ALA A 92 0.39 -8.53 0.38
N ALA A 93 -0.43 -7.78 1.13
CA ALA A 93 -0.01 -7.19 2.40
C ALA A 93 0.32 -8.28 3.43
N GLU A 94 -0.42 -9.40 3.45
CA GLU A 94 -0.07 -10.56 4.29
C GLU A 94 1.24 -11.23 3.85
N GLN A 95 1.50 -11.37 2.55
CA GLN A 95 2.80 -11.85 2.07
C GLN A 95 3.94 -10.91 2.51
N TYR A 96 3.73 -9.60 2.42
CA TYR A 96 4.67 -8.59 2.95
C TYR A 96 4.85 -8.74 4.48
N ARG A 97 3.76 -8.98 5.22
CA ARG A 97 3.76 -9.20 6.67
C ARG A 97 4.60 -10.42 7.04
N ALA A 98 4.48 -11.51 6.28
CA ALA A 98 5.23 -12.75 6.47
C ALA A 98 6.72 -12.63 6.09
N ALA A 99 7.08 -11.76 5.14
CA ALA A 99 8.46 -11.55 4.72
C ALA A 99 9.28 -10.84 5.82
N PRO A 100 10.39 -11.41 6.36
CA PRO A 100 11.09 -10.85 7.52
C PRO A 100 11.55 -9.38 7.36
N ASP A 101 12.06 -9.03 6.18
CA ASP A 101 12.55 -7.70 5.82
C ASP A 101 11.54 -6.91 4.94
N GLY A 102 10.35 -7.48 4.71
CA GLY A 102 9.33 -6.92 3.84
C GLY A 102 9.56 -7.16 2.35
N LEU A 103 10.66 -7.82 1.95
CA LEU A 103 10.92 -8.10 0.54
C LEU A 103 10.23 -9.39 0.09
N ILE A 104 9.06 -9.25 -0.54
CA ILE A 104 8.35 -10.40 -1.14
C ILE A 104 9.22 -10.99 -2.28
N PRO A 105 9.54 -12.30 -2.28
CA PRO A 105 10.30 -12.93 -3.37
C PRO A 105 9.61 -12.76 -4.72
N TRP A 106 10.36 -12.45 -5.78
CA TRP A 106 9.78 -12.12 -7.09
C TRP A 106 8.83 -13.20 -7.65
N LYS A 107 9.14 -14.48 -7.41
CA LYS A 107 8.34 -15.62 -7.88
C LYS A 107 6.98 -15.72 -7.18
N GLU A 108 6.88 -15.26 -5.94
CA GLU A 108 5.68 -15.35 -5.09
C GLU A 108 4.78 -14.12 -5.21
N ARG A 109 5.28 -13.06 -5.84
CA ARG A 109 4.53 -11.81 -6.03
C ARG A 109 3.30 -12.04 -6.91
N PRO A 110 2.14 -11.48 -6.54
CA PRO A 110 1.01 -11.32 -7.44
C PRO A 110 1.42 -10.51 -8.67
N ASP A 111 0.86 -10.81 -9.84
CA ASP A 111 1.27 -10.17 -11.10
C ASP A 111 1.08 -8.65 -11.09
N ALA A 112 0.06 -8.15 -10.39
CA ALA A 112 -0.16 -6.72 -10.18
C ALA A 112 1.06 -6.05 -9.49
N LEU A 113 1.70 -6.74 -8.55
CA LEU A 113 2.87 -6.22 -7.83
C LEU A 113 4.19 -6.45 -8.56
N LYS A 114 4.26 -7.38 -9.51
CA LYS A 114 5.48 -7.59 -10.32
C LYS A 114 5.79 -6.39 -11.21
N LYS A 115 4.76 -5.82 -11.84
CA LYS A 115 4.89 -4.68 -12.76
C LYS A 115 4.66 -3.33 -12.08
N GLY A 116 3.95 -3.32 -10.95
CA GLY A 116 3.55 -2.11 -10.25
C GLY A 116 4.62 -1.41 -9.44
N VAL A 117 5.82 -1.99 -9.20
CA VAL A 117 6.83 -1.36 -8.32
C VAL A 117 7.26 0.00 -8.87
N VAL A 118 7.14 1.03 -8.05
CA VAL A 118 7.62 2.40 -8.31
C VAL A 118 8.91 2.63 -7.55
N ALA A 119 8.92 2.26 -6.27
CA ALA A 119 10.08 2.46 -5.40
C ALA A 119 10.15 1.36 -4.33
N ARG A 120 11.38 1.14 -3.84
CA ARG A 120 11.67 0.43 -2.61
C ARG A 120 12.51 1.36 -1.74
N ILE A 121 12.01 1.68 -0.56
CA ILE A 121 12.66 2.58 0.38
C ILE A 121 13.19 1.71 1.53
N PRO A 122 14.49 1.77 1.86
CA PRO A 122 15.04 1.00 2.97
C PRO A 122 14.39 1.43 4.30
N PRO A 123 14.36 0.55 5.30
CA PRO A 123 13.94 0.95 6.64
C PRO A 123 14.82 2.09 7.15
N ILE A 124 14.22 3.02 7.88
CA ILE A 124 14.97 4.11 8.52
C ILE A 124 15.90 3.47 9.56
N PRO A 125 17.22 3.73 9.52
CA PRO A 125 18.13 3.25 10.55
C PRO A 125 17.66 3.78 11.91
N ALA A 126 17.70 2.94 12.95
CA ALA A 126 17.54 3.45 14.31
C ALA A 126 18.67 4.47 14.55
N VAL A 127 18.33 5.75 14.63
CA VAL A 127 19.26 6.76 15.11
C VAL A 127 19.34 6.51 16.62
N PRO A 128 20.52 6.23 17.21
CA PRO A 128 20.63 6.16 18.65
C PRO A 128 20.12 7.48 19.22
N GLU A 129 19.19 7.40 20.18
CA GLU A 129 18.67 8.56 20.90
C GLU A 129 19.89 9.38 21.36
N ALA A 130 19.97 10.63 20.93
CA ALA A 130 21.08 11.49 21.33
C ALA A 130 21.07 11.55 22.86
N ALA A 131 22.13 11.02 23.48
CA ALA A 131 22.31 11.10 24.92
C ALA A 131 22.25 12.57 25.32
N GLU A 132 21.22 12.93 26.07
CA GLU A 132 21.10 14.22 26.77
C GLU A 132 22.17 14.33 27.86
#